data_AF-A0A066XY82-F1
#
_entry.id   AF-A0A066XY82-F1
#
_cell.length_a   1.000
_cell.length_b   1.000
_cell.length_c   1.000
_cell.angle_alpha   90.00
_cell.angle_beta   90.00
_cell.angle_gamma   90.00
#
_symmetry.space_group_name_H-M   'P 1'
#
loop_
_entity.id
_entity.type
_entity.pdbx_description
1 polymer ?
#
loop_
_entity_poly.entity_id
_entity_poly.type
_entity_poly.pdbx_seq_one_letter_code
_entity_poly.pdbx_strand_id
1 'polypeptide(L)'
;MTLPLLTLSRCLHNVARHPPSTPLVLYIPPFSPAPGTQPVVPRFLYPYPTVVINYRWSAVDPTRRQPSGTVDQEHDFTTPLQWPTPLHDTLAGYTWITENLRPLCGARRDVYVYSSHAGASIAASLALTESHHHECMAVRGLVAWNGIYNWTMFLPDHRINKPATARSKKLPPRPEEGSPLHMLQTKMPELFRAPVDLMDPFASPSLFFQTAGMVTPSTFTQAAAVSSFLDKLSSVTSEAKPSDILGLTGGSIAAPRRSPLVFPPRKSTLKLPSTLLLHDSPPTEPAPRRRTKNTASSLARELASRTARRHQVAGHTFKAQTTELAGLMRRSLEKLELKARMEWDEDFDEVAEVERRVNVVDAGENEGMELGEQGQEAVREWLEDRIRL
;
A
#
# COMPACT_ATOMS: atom_id res chain seq x y z
N MET A 1 -11.50 6.28 -30.86
CA MET A 1 -10.81 6.16 -29.55
C MET A 1 -9.41 5.60 -29.85
N THR A 2 -8.53 6.46 -30.33
CA THR A 2 -7.25 6.09 -30.94
C THR A 2 -6.27 7.22 -30.63
N LEU A 3 -5.56 7.09 -29.52
CA LEU A 3 -4.24 7.68 -29.24
C LEU A 3 -3.74 7.06 -27.92
N PRO A 4 -2.46 6.63 -27.82
CA PRO A 4 -1.59 6.28 -28.94
C PRO A 4 -0.62 5.11 -28.69
N LEU A 5 -0.41 4.32 -29.75
CA LEU A 5 0.72 3.40 -29.89
C LEU A 5 2.10 4.10 -29.76
N LEU A 6 2.17 5.43 -29.96
CA LEU A 6 3.39 6.23 -29.85
C LEU A 6 3.84 6.54 -28.41
N THR A 7 2.93 6.63 -27.41
CA THR A 7 3.35 6.80 -26.00
C THR A 7 3.77 5.47 -25.37
N LEU A 8 3.19 4.35 -25.82
CA LEU A 8 3.52 3.02 -25.32
C LEU A 8 4.92 2.56 -25.74
N SER A 9 5.38 2.85 -26.97
CA SER A 9 6.76 2.54 -27.38
C SER A 9 7.82 3.19 -26.48
N ARG A 10 7.51 4.32 -25.84
CA ARG A 10 8.39 5.04 -24.91
C ARG A 10 8.34 4.48 -23.49
N CYS A 11 7.40 3.59 -23.20
CA CYS A 11 7.22 2.94 -21.89
C CYS A 11 7.76 1.50 -21.87
N LEU A 12 8.26 0.98 -23.00
CA LEU A 12 8.89 -0.34 -23.10
C LEU A 12 10.41 -0.18 -23.05
N HIS A 13 11.08 -0.87 -22.14
CA HIS A 13 12.53 -0.80 -21.95
C HIS A 13 13.11 -2.20 -22.03
N ASN A 14 14.07 -2.41 -22.95
CA ASN A 14 14.70 -3.70 -23.24
C ASN A 14 13.75 -4.85 -23.62
N VAL A 15 12.43 -4.63 -23.72
CA VAL A 15 11.45 -5.68 -24.06
C VAL A 15 11.78 -6.40 -25.37
N ALA A 16 12.20 -5.68 -26.41
CA ALA A 16 12.57 -6.26 -27.71
C ALA A 16 13.95 -6.94 -27.72
N ARG A 17 14.76 -6.79 -26.66
CA ARG A 17 16.10 -7.39 -26.55
C ARG A 17 16.07 -8.78 -25.93
N HIS A 18 14.93 -9.20 -25.38
CA HIS A 18 14.76 -10.50 -24.75
C HIS A 18 13.70 -11.34 -25.48
N PRO A 19 13.77 -12.68 -25.39
CA PRO A 19 12.70 -13.55 -25.86
C PRO A 19 11.32 -13.16 -25.29
N PRO A 20 10.22 -13.36 -26.04
CA PRO A 20 8.88 -13.06 -25.55
C PRO A 20 8.48 -13.90 -24.33
N SER A 21 9.14 -15.04 -24.10
CA SER A 21 8.95 -15.88 -22.90
C SER A 21 9.69 -15.37 -21.66
N THR A 22 10.63 -14.43 -21.79
CA THR A 22 11.36 -13.88 -20.64
C THR A 22 10.39 -13.11 -19.74
N PRO A 23 10.40 -13.38 -18.42
CA PRO A 23 9.54 -12.68 -17.48
C PRO A 23 9.66 -11.16 -17.60
N LEU A 24 8.54 -10.47 -17.41
CA LEU A 24 8.42 -9.02 -17.59
C LEU A 24 8.41 -8.31 -16.25
N VAL A 25 9.17 -7.21 -16.13
CA VAL A 25 9.07 -6.31 -14.98
C VAL A 25 8.10 -5.18 -15.30
N LEU A 26 7.10 -4.95 -14.45
CA LEU A 26 6.24 -3.77 -14.50
C LEU A 26 6.74 -2.74 -13.50
N TYR A 27 7.11 -1.57 -13.98
CA TYR A 27 7.44 -0.44 -13.13
C TYR A 27 6.24 0.51 -13.02
N ILE A 28 5.74 0.70 -11.80
CA ILE A 28 4.76 1.73 -11.48
C ILE A 28 5.51 2.87 -10.77
N PRO A 29 5.53 4.09 -11.33
CA PRO A 29 6.27 5.21 -10.74
C PRO A 29 5.76 5.58 -9.33
N PRO A 30 6.62 6.14 -8.46
CA PRO A 30 6.23 6.52 -7.10
C PRO A 30 5.11 7.56 -7.05
N PHE A 31 5.08 8.46 -8.02
CA PHE A 31 4.10 9.53 -8.18
C PHE A 31 3.73 9.70 -9.65
N SER A 32 2.56 10.31 -9.90
CA SER A 32 2.15 10.73 -11.23
C SER A 32 3.24 11.63 -11.85
N PRO A 33 3.77 11.31 -13.05
CA PRO A 33 4.72 12.19 -13.71
C PRO A 33 4.04 13.51 -14.09
N ALA A 34 4.82 14.59 -14.14
CA ALA A 34 4.34 15.86 -14.65
C ALA A 34 3.98 15.72 -16.15
N PRO A 35 2.98 16.46 -16.65
CA PRO A 35 2.64 16.41 -18.07
C PRO A 35 3.87 16.68 -18.94
N GLY A 36 4.16 15.76 -19.86
CA GLY A 36 5.31 15.86 -20.78
C GLY A 36 6.64 15.35 -20.22
N THR A 37 6.72 14.94 -18.95
CA THR A 37 7.92 14.29 -18.40
C THR A 37 7.80 12.77 -18.44
N GLN A 38 8.94 12.09 -18.54
CA GLN A 38 9.02 10.63 -18.47
C GLN A 38 9.64 10.21 -17.15
N PRO A 39 9.05 9.23 -16.43
CA PRO A 39 9.71 8.67 -15.27
C PRO A 39 10.99 7.94 -15.70
N VAL A 40 12.05 8.17 -14.95
CA VAL A 40 13.32 7.46 -15.15
C VAL A 40 13.18 6.07 -14.55
N VAL A 41 13.43 5.04 -15.36
CA VAL A 41 13.47 3.67 -14.84
C VAL A 41 14.70 3.51 -13.93
N PRO A 42 14.56 2.95 -12.72
CA PRO A 42 15.70 2.70 -11.85
C PRO A 42 16.77 1.84 -12.52
N ARG A 43 18.05 2.19 -12.32
CA ARG A 43 19.19 1.55 -13.00
C ARG A 43 19.26 0.04 -12.78
N PHE A 44 18.91 -0.43 -11.58
CA PHE A 44 18.91 -1.86 -11.25
C PHE A 44 17.85 -2.65 -12.03
N LEU A 45 16.87 -2.00 -12.68
CA LEU A 45 15.89 -2.64 -13.56
C LEU A 45 16.36 -2.71 -15.02
N TYR A 46 17.43 -2.01 -15.40
CA TYR A 46 17.93 -1.98 -16.78
C TYR A 46 18.27 -3.36 -17.35
N PRO A 47 18.77 -4.36 -16.58
CA PRO A 47 19.03 -5.68 -17.15
C PRO A 47 17.77 -6.43 -17.62
N TYR A 48 16.58 -6.02 -17.17
CA TYR A 48 15.33 -6.77 -17.38
C TYR A 48 14.43 -6.11 -18.43
N PRO A 49 13.61 -6.90 -19.16
CA PRO A 49 12.56 -6.34 -19.99
C PRO A 49 11.51 -5.68 -19.08
N THR A 50 11.46 -4.35 -19.12
CA THR A 50 10.67 -3.52 -18.21
C THR A 50 9.59 -2.75 -18.97
N VAL A 51 8.38 -2.69 -18.43
CA VAL A 51 7.31 -1.82 -18.93
C VAL A 51 6.89 -0.84 -17.85
N VAL A 52 6.80 0.44 -18.20
CA VAL A 52 6.37 1.49 -17.28
C VAL A 52 4.88 1.76 -17.45
N ILE A 53 4.12 1.72 -16.36
CA ILE A 53 2.70 2.10 -16.36
C ILE A 53 2.57 3.44 -15.65
N ASN A 54 2.37 4.49 -16.45
CA ASN A 54 2.06 5.83 -15.92
C ASN A 54 0.59 5.92 -15.53
N TYR A 55 0.32 6.62 -14.43
CA TYR A 55 -1.03 6.87 -13.94
C TYR A 55 -1.18 8.33 -13.55
N ARG A 56 -2.42 8.83 -13.58
CA ARG A 56 -2.75 10.19 -13.15
C ARG A 56 -3.25 10.18 -11.71
N TRP A 57 -2.58 10.91 -10.84
CA TRP A 57 -3.00 11.06 -9.44
C TRP A 57 -2.61 12.44 -8.91
N SER A 58 -3.55 13.37 -8.95
CA SER A 58 -3.31 14.77 -8.57
C SER A 58 -4.60 15.44 -8.11
N ALA A 59 -4.45 16.54 -7.37
CA ALA A 59 -5.53 17.49 -7.15
C ALA A 59 -6.05 18.03 -8.49
N VAL A 60 -7.32 18.43 -8.50
CA VAL A 60 -7.90 19.27 -9.56
C VAL A 60 -7.26 20.66 -9.43
N ASP A 61 -6.65 21.15 -10.51
CA ASP A 61 -6.13 22.52 -10.54
C ASP A 61 -7.31 23.51 -10.49
N PRO A 62 -7.48 24.30 -9.41
CA PRO A 62 -8.60 25.23 -9.29
C PRO A 62 -8.56 26.35 -10.35
N THR A 63 -7.43 26.53 -11.04
CA THR A 63 -7.29 27.51 -12.14
C THR A 63 -7.94 27.04 -13.45
N ARG A 64 -8.34 25.77 -13.54
CA ARG A 64 -9.20 25.28 -14.64
C ARG A 64 -10.69 25.55 -14.38
N ARG A 65 -11.02 26.57 -13.57
CA ARG A 65 -12.33 27.22 -13.63
C ARG A 65 -12.37 27.99 -14.96
N GLN A 66 -13.28 27.57 -15.83
CA GLN A 66 -13.54 28.15 -17.15
C GLN A 66 -13.38 29.69 -17.15
N PRO A 67 -12.77 30.29 -18.19
CA PRO A 67 -12.98 31.70 -18.46
C PRO A 67 -14.49 31.90 -18.64
N SER A 68 -15.08 32.69 -17.75
CA SER A 68 -16.49 33.09 -17.83
C SER A 68 -16.70 33.85 -19.14
N GLY A 69 -17.27 33.18 -20.15
CA GLY A 69 -17.70 33.83 -21.38
C GLY A 69 -17.47 32.98 -22.63
N THR A 70 -18.40 32.10 -22.95
CA THR A 70 -19.14 32.07 -24.24
C THR A 70 -20.06 30.85 -24.25
N VAL A 71 -21.22 31.04 -24.85
CA VAL A 71 -22.34 30.10 -24.84
C VAL A 71 -22.08 29.03 -25.88
N ASP A 72 -21.38 27.96 -25.49
CA ASP A 72 -21.42 26.67 -26.18
C ASP A 72 -21.39 25.58 -25.09
N GLN A 73 -22.55 24.96 -24.84
CA GLN A 73 -22.68 23.81 -23.95
C GLN A 73 -22.11 22.55 -24.61
N GLU A 74 -20.79 22.50 -24.78
CA GLU A 74 -20.11 21.21 -24.75
C GLU A 74 -19.90 20.87 -23.27
N HIS A 75 -20.56 19.81 -22.81
CA HIS A 75 -20.28 19.24 -21.49
C HIS A 75 -18.84 18.73 -21.48
N ASP A 76 -17.91 19.63 -21.17
CA ASP A 76 -16.48 19.36 -21.14
C ASP A 76 -16.20 18.48 -19.90
N PHE A 77 -16.44 17.18 -20.06
CA PHE A 77 -16.31 16.17 -19.02
C PHE A 77 -14.83 16.05 -18.62
N THR A 78 -14.41 16.85 -17.65
CA THR A 78 -13.06 16.74 -17.09
C THR A 78 -13.07 15.58 -16.08
N THR A 79 -12.40 14.48 -16.42
CA THR A 79 -12.21 13.36 -15.48
C THR A 79 -11.46 13.85 -14.24
N PRO A 80 -11.99 13.67 -13.01
CA PRO A 80 -11.27 14.02 -11.80
C PRO A 80 -9.99 13.18 -11.71
N LEU A 81 -8.86 13.80 -11.34
CA LEU A 81 -7.55 13.12 -11.23
C LEU A 81 -7.31 12.52 -9.84
N GLN A 82 -8.32 12.53 -8.98
CA GLN A 82 -8.30 11.94 -7.64
C GLN A 82 -8.68 10.46 -7.71
N TRP A 83 -8.57 9.75 -6.58
CA TRP A 83 -9.04 8.37 -6.48
C TRP A 83 -10.49 8.22 -6.97
N PRO A 84 -10.84 7.21 -7.81
CA PRO A 84 -10.06 6.01 -8.21
C PRO A 84 -9.35 6.08 -9.59
N THR A 85 -9.22 7.27 -10.20
CA THR A 85 -8.55 7.43 -11.52
C THR A 85 -7.20 6.72 -11.68
N PRO A 86 -6.24 6.80 -10.73
CA PRO A 86 -4.96 6.11 -10.89
C PRO A 86 -5.06 4.58 -10.95
N LEU A 87 -6.06 4.00 -10.29
CA LEU A 87 -6.34 2.56 -10.37
C LEU A 87 -6.79 2.19 -11.78
N HIS A 88 -7.72 2.96 -12.35
CA HIS A 88 -8.23 2.72 -13.70
C HIS A 88 -7.16 2.89 -14.77
N ASP A 89 -6.32 3.93 -14.66
CA ASP A 89 -5.19 4.12 -15.56
C ASP A 89 -4.22 2.93 -15.52
N THR A 90 -3.92 2.44 -14.31
CA THR A 90 -3.02 1.29 -14.12
C THR A 90 -3.61 0.00 -14.69
N LEU A 91 -4.90 -0.26 -14.42
CA LEU A 91 -5.58 -1.46 -14.90
C LEU A 91 -5.71 -1.46 -16.44
N ALA A 92 -6.00 -0.30 -17.03
CA ALA A 92 -6.02 -0.15 -18.48
C ALA A 92 -4.65 -0.44 -19.10
N GLY A 93 -3.57 0.08 -18.47
CA GLY A 93 -2.19 -0.22 -18.88
C GLY A 93 -1.85 -1.69 -18.75
N TYR A 94 -2.23 -2.33 -17.64
CA TYR A 94 -2.00 -3.76 -17.41
C TYR A 94 -2.75 -4.64 -18.43
N THR A 95 -4.02 -4.32 -18.70
CA THR A 95 -4.85 -5.03 -19.69
C THR A 95 -4.22 -4.93 -21.08
N TRP A 96 -3.78 -3.74 -21.48
CA TRP A 96 -3.07 -3.58 -22.74
C TRP A 96 -1.82 -4.46 -22.81
N ILE A 97 -1.04 -4.53 -21.72
CA ILE A 97 0.18 -5.34 -21.65
C ILE A 97 -0.13 -6.83 -21.80
N THR A 98 -1.12 -7.36 -21.09
CA THR A 98 -1.45 -8.78 -21.14
C THR A 98 -2.10 -9.18 -22.48
N GLU A 99 -2.76 -8.26 -23.17
CA GLU A 99 -3.30 -8.49 -24.52
C GLU A 99 -2.23 -8.44 -25.61
N ASN A 100 -1.24 -7.54 -25.49
CA ASN A 100 -0.29 -7.25 -26.58
C ASN A 100 1.09 -7.91 -26.40
N LEU A 101 1.50 -8.22 -25.16
CA LEU A 101 2.83 -8.78 -24.86
C LEU A 101 2.80 -10.26 -24.43
N ARG A 102 1.64 -10.91 -24.55
CA ARG A 102 1.50 -12.35 -24.30
C ARG A 102 2.31 -13.15 -25.33
N PRO A 103 3.07 -14.18 -24.89
CA PRO A 103 3.80 -15.03 -25.82
C PRO A 103 2.88 -15.76 -26.81
N LEU A 104 3.34 -15.88 -28.05
CA LEU A 104 2.72 -16.77 -29.03
C LEU A 104 2.93 -18.24 -28.61
N CYS A 105 2.04 -19.14 -29.06
CA CYS A 105 2.12 -20.59 -28.84
C CYS A 105 1.96 -21.07 -27.38
N GLY A 106 1.31 -20.29 -26.51
CA GLY A 106 0.93 -20.75 -25.16
C GLY A 106 2.07 -20.80 -24.14
N ALA A 107 3.26 -20.28 -24.49
CA ALA A 107 4.36 -20.12 -23.55
C ALA A 107 3.96 -19.19 -22.39
N ARG A 108 4.52 -19.45 -21.21
CA ARG A 108 4.29 -18.61 -20.03
C ARG A 108 5.21 -17.39 -20.05
N ARG A 109 4.71 -16.26 -19.56
CA ARG A 109 5.47 -15.05 -19.29
C ARG A 109 5.04 -14.48 -17.96
N ASP A 110 5.84 -14.76 -16.94
CA ASP A 110 5.57 -14.28 -15.60
C ASP A 110 5.80 -12.77 -15.52
N VAL A 111 4.99 -12.10 -14.69
CA VAL A 111 5.04 -10.65 -14.52
C VAL A 111 5.40 -10.29 -13.08
N TYR A 112 6.41 -9.45 -12.89
CA TYR A 112 6.88 -8.97 -11.59
C TYR A 112 6.69 -7.47 -11.48
N VAL A 113 6.00 -7.00 -10.46
CA VAL A 113 5.68 -5.57 -10.30
C VAL A 113 6.68 -4.94 -9.32
N TYR A 114 7.31 -3.83 -9.72
CA TYR A 114 8.13 -2.99 -8.85
C TYR A 114 7.51 -1.59 -8.71
N SER A 115 7.48 -1.07 -7.49
CA SER A 115 7.02 0.30 -7.23
C SER A 115 7.52 0.84 -5.88
N SER A 116 7.38 2.14 -5.65
CA SER A 116 7.61 2.75 -4.33
C SER A 116 6.55 3.78 -3.94
N HIS A 117 6.55 4.22 -2.68
CA HIS A 117 5.71 5.32 -2.17
C HIS A 117 4.21 5.19 -2.49
N ALA A 118 3.60 6.21 -3.10
CA ALA A 118 2.17 6.20 -3.43
C ALA A 118 1.84 5.13 -4.48
N GLY A 119 2.69 4.98 -5.51
CA GLY A 119 2.56 3.94 -6.52
C GLY A 119 2.57 2.52 -5.95
N ALA A 120 3.28 2.29 -4.83
CA ALA A 120 3.34 0.96 -4.21
C ALA A 120 1.97 0.49 -3.67
N SER A 121 1.07 1.41 -3.32
CA SER A 121 -0.31 1.06 -2.98
C SER A 121 -1.04 0.44 -4.17
N ILE A 122 -0.94 1.06 -5.34
CA ILE A 122 -1.55 0.62 -6.60
C ILE A 122 -0.89 -0.68 -7.07
N ALA A 123 0.43 -0.77 -7.00
CA ALA A 123 1.18 -1.98 -7.35
C ALA A 123 0.80 -3.18 -6.48
N ALA A 124 0.63 -2.97 -5.17
CA ALA A 124 0.19 -4.01 -4.25
C ALA A 124 -1.23 -4.48 -4.58
N SER A 125 -2.16 -3.55 -4.83
CA SER A 125 -3.53 -3.88 -5.23
C SER A 125 -3.57 -4.65 -6.55
N LEU A 126 -2.82 -4.19 -7.57
CA LEU A 126 -2.67 -4.90 -8.84
C LEU A 126 -2.14 -6.31 -8.61
N ALA A 127 -1.06 -6.46 -7.85
CA ALA A 127 -0.45 -7.78 -7.61
C ALA A 127 -1.37 -8.73 -6.83
N LEU A 128 -2.13 -8.23 -5.85
CA LEU A 128 -3.08 -9.05 -5.10
C LEU A 128 -4.28 -9.48 -5.94
N THR A 129 -4.70 -8.66 -6.92
CA THR A 129 -5.90 -8.91 -7.71
C THR A 129 -5.65 -9.53 -9.08
N GLU A 130 -4.40 -9.48 -9.59
CA GLU A 130 -4.02 -10.02 -10.90
C GLU A 130 -3.06 -11.23 -10.82
N SER A 131 -2.90 -11.81 -9.62
CA SER A 131 -2.09 -13.02 -9.41
C SER A 131 -2.83 -14.33 -9.78
N HIS A 132 -3.18 -14.44 -11.05
CA HIS A 132 -3.82 -15.62 -11.63
C HIS A 132 -2.77 -16.66 -12.06
N HIS A 133 -2.39 -17.59 -11.18
CA HIS A 133 -1.30 -18.56 -11.43
C HIS A 133 -1.55 -19.55 -12.59
N HIS A 134 -2.81 -19.73 -12.97
CA HIS A 134 -3.23 -20.60 -14.07
C HIS A 134 -3.03 -19.92 -15.44
N GLU A 135 -3.07 -18.59 -15.50
CA GLU A 135 -2.90 -17.83 -16.75
C GLU A 135 -1.47 -17.91 -17.30
N CYS A 136 -1.33 -17.83 -18.62
CA CYS A 136 -0.02 -17.83 -19.28
C CYS A 136 0.80 -16.60 -18.93
N MET A 137 0.14 -15.45 -18.80
CA MET A 137 0.76 -14.18 -18.45
C MET A 137 -0.07 -13.51 -17.36
N ALA A 138 0.48 -13.43 -16.16
CA ALA A 138 -0.17 -12.81 -15.01
C ALA A 138 0.86 -12.44 -13.95
N VAL A 139 0.45 -11.65 -12.95
CA VAL A 139 1.37 -11.22 -11.88
C VAL A 139 1.79 -12.44 -11.04
N ARG A 140 3.10 -12.57 -10.79
CA ARG A 140 3.69 -13.61 -9.94
C ARG A 140 4.39 -13.05 -8.73
N GLY A 141 4.80 -11.78 -8.79
CA GLY A 141 5.43 -11.17 -7.65
C GLY A 141 5.38 -9.66 -7.60
N LEU A 142 5.63 -9.16 -6.41
CA LEU A 142 5.57 -7.77 -6.01
C LEU A 142 6.84 -7.40 -5.26
N VAL A 143 7.48 -6.31 -5.68
CA VAL A 143 8.55 -5.64 -4.96
C VAL A 143 8.11 -4.23 -4.69
N ALA A 144 8.01 -3.84 -3.41
CA ALA A 144 7.47 -2.55 -3.03
C ALA A 144 8.30 -1.90 -1.93
N TRP A 145 8.79 -0.69 -2.18
CA TRP A 145 9.60 0.08 -1.23
C TRP A 145 8.85 1.30 -0.68
N ASN A 146 8.90 1.51 0.63
CA ASN A 146 8.25 2.64 1.32
C ASN A 146 6.78 2.82 0.92
N GLY A 147 6.07 1.71 0.70
CA GLY A 147 4.68 1.76 0.25
C GLY A 147 3.70 2.13 1.36
N ILE A 148 2.58 2.74 0.95
CA ILE A 148 1.41 2.91 1.81
C ILE A 148 0.40 1.80 1.47
N TYR A 149 0.19 0.87 2.40
CA TYR A 149 -0.73 -0.25 2.18
C TYR A 149 -2.04 -0.09 2.97
N ASN A 150 -2.09 0.89 3.86
CA ASN A 150 -3.24 1.26 4.64
C ASN A 150 -3.25 2.78 4.86
N TRP A 151 -3.91 3.52 3.95
CA TRP A 151 -4.04 4.97 4.04
C TRP A 151 -4.84 5.43 5.25
N THR A 152 -5.70 4.57 5.80
CA THR A 152 -6.46 4.88 7.02
C THR A 152 -5.54 5.13 8.22
N MET A 153 -4.28 4.66 8.18
CA MET A 153 -3.28 4.96 9.21
C MET A 153 -2.95 6.45 9.34
N PHE A 154 -3.21 7.28 8.31
CA PHE A 154 -3.05 8.73 8.41
C PHE A 154 -4.16 9.40 9.21
N LEU A 155 -5.31 8.73 9.40
CA LEU A 155 -6.46 9.31 10.08
C LEU A 155 -6.23 9.36 11.60
N PRO A 156 -6.64 10.45 12.28
CA PRO A 156 -6.46 10.60 13.73
C PRO A 156 -7.08 9.46 14.55
N ASP A 157 -8.18 8.89 14.06
CA ASP A 157 -8.92 7.84 14.75
C ASP A 157 -8.33 6.44 14.64
N HIS A 158 -7.37 6.25 13.73
CA HIS A 158 -6.76 4.94 13.55
C HIS A 158 -6.01 4.51 14.81
N ARG A 159 -6.10 3.21 15.14
CA ARG A 159 -5.51 2.63 16.36
C ARG A 159 -4.02 2.95 16.51
N ILE A 160 -3.29 3.07 15.40
CA ILE A 160 -1.85 3.36 15.39
C ILE A 160 -1.50 4.76 15.92
N ASN A 161 -2.46 5.69 15.86
CA ASN A 161 -2.32 7.08 16.31
C ASN A 161 -2.88 7.29 17.72
N LYS A 162 -3.50 6.25 18.30
CA LYS A 162 -4.05 6.27 19.65
C LYS A 162 -3.02 5.74 20.66
N PRO A 163 -3.02 6.24 21.90
CA PRO A 163 -2.14 5.72 22.95
C PRO A 163 -2.40 4.22 23.15
N ALA A 164 -1.33 3.44 23.35
CA ALA A 164 -1.41 1.99 23.44
C ALA A 164 -2.30 1.50 24.60
N THR A 165 -2.43 2.29 25.66
CA THR A 165 -3.33 2.04 26.80
C THR A 165 -4.00 3.35 27.22
N ALA A 166 -5.21 3.26 27.77
CA ALA A 166 -5.95 4.42 28.29
C ALA A 166 -5.18 5.20 29.39
N ARG A 167 -4.20 4.56 30.02
CA ARG A 167 -3.33 5.15 31.05
C ARG A 167 -2.05 5.79 30.48
N SER A 168 -1.70 5.51 29.22
CA SER A 168 -0.51 6.08 28.59
C SER A 168 -0.80 7.51 28.13
N LYS A 169 -0.01 8.46 28.65
CA LYS A 169 -0.04 9.86 28.20
C LYS A 169 0.85 10.12 26.98
N LYS A 170 1.76 9.18 26.63
CA LYS A 170 2.63 9.34 25.46
C LYS A 170 1.84 9.03 24.19
N LEU A 171 1.64 10.05 23.37
CA LEU A 171 1.10 9.89 22.01
C LEU A 171 2.12 9.12 21.15
N PRO A 172 1.65 8.28 20.21
CA PRO A 172 2.54 7.67 19.23
C PRO A 172 3.30 8.74 18.42
N PRO A 173 4.53 8.43 17.98
CA PRO A 173 5.29 9.29 17.08
C PRO A 173 4.46 9.60 15.83
N ARG A 174 4.48 10.86 15.41
CA ARG A 174 3.94 11.29 14.12
C ARG A 174 5.04 11.21 13.05
N PRO A 175 4.67 11.13 11.76
CA PRO A 175 5.64 11.26 10.67
C PRO A 175 6.45 12.56 10.84
N GLU A 176 7.77 12.43 10.76
CA GLU A 176 8.71 13.55 10.89
C GLU A 176 8.47 14.58 9.78
N GLU A 177 8.46 15.86 10.13
CA GLU A 177 8.24 16.95 9.17
C GLU A 177 9.33 16.92 8.08
N GLY A 178 8.91 17.02 6.82
CA GLY A 178 9.80 16.87 5.67
C GLY A 178 10.12 15.43 5.24
N SER A 179 9.76 14.41 6.04
CA SER A 179 9.91 13.01 5.61
C SER A 179 8.99 12.66 4.42
N PRO A 180 9.34 11.67 3.58
CA PRO A 180 8.47 11.22 2.48
C PRO A 180 7.07 10.80 2.97
N LEU A 181 6.98 10.22 4.17
CA LEU A 181 5.71 9.84 4.79
C LEU A 181 4.87 11.06 5.18
N HIS A 182 5.50 12.10 5.72
CA HIS A 182 4.83 13.36 6.04
C HIS A 182 4.35 14.09 4.77
N MET A 183 5.15 14.11 3.71
CA MET A 183 4.73 14.65 2.42
C MET A 183 3.46 13.95 1.89
N LEU A 184 3.39 12.61 1.98
CA LEU A 184 2.21 11.84 1.61
C LEU A 184 1.00 12.17 2.50
N GLN A 185 1.22 12.38 3.80
CA GLN A 185 0.17 12.81 4.73
C GLN A 185 -0.43 14.16 4.32
N THR A 186 0.43 15.12 3.96
CA THR A 186 0.03 16.47 3.54
C THR A 186 -0.70 16.47 2.20
N LYS A 187 -0.27 15.62 1.25
CA LYS A 187 -0.92 15.48 -0.07
C LYS A 187 -2.20 14.65 -0.05
N MET A 188 -2.45 13.86 0.99
CA MET A 188 -3.61 12.96 1.05
C MET A 188 -4.96 13.64 0.71
N PRO A 189 -5.30 14.85 1.21
CA PRO A 189 -6.56 15.51 0.85
C PRO A 189 -6.66 15.92 -0.63
N GLU A 190 -5.53 16.03 -1.33
CA GLU A 190 -5.49 16.31 -2.78
C GLU A 190 -5.67 15.02 -3.59
N LEU A 191 -5.14 13.90 -3.09
CA LEU A 191 -5.17 12.59 -3.74
C LEU A 191 -6.54 11.89 -3.66
N PHE A 192 -7.33 12.20 -2.63
CA PHE A 192 -8.61 11.55 -2.34
C PHE A 192 -9.74 12.59 -2.24
N ARG A 193 -10.94 12.25 -2.73
CA ARG A 193 -12.08 13.18 -2.72
C ARG A 193 -12.65 13.32 -1.31
N ALA A 194 -12.68 12.22 -0.57
CA ALA A 194 -13.20 12.16 0.79
C ALA A 194 -12.50 11.07 1.61
N PRO A 195 -12.54 11.13 2.96
CA PRO A 195 -11.93 10.11 3.82
C PRO A 195 -12.44 8.68 3.58
N VAL A 196 -13.65 8.53 3.03
CA VAL A 196 -14.21 7.23 2.65
C VAL A 196 -13.38 6.54 1.56
N ASP A 197 -12.76 7.30 0.66
CA ASP A 197 -11.92 6.73 -0.40
C ASP A 197 -10.66 6.04 0.17
N LEU A 198 -10.19 6.43 1.37
CA LEU A 198 -9.06 5.77 2.05
C LEU A 198 -9.40 4.35 2.52
N MET A 199 -10.71 4.07 2.67
CA MET A 199 -11.25 2.78 3.10
C MET A 199 -11.46 1.82 1.93
N ASP A 200 -11.21 2.25 0.70
CA ASP A 200 -11.22 1.40 -0.49
C ASP A 200 -10.09 0.37 -0.41
N PRO A 201 -10.36 -0.95 -0.51
CA PRO A 201 -9.33 -1.98 -0.52
C PRO A 201 -8.29 -1.83 -1.62
N PHE A 202 -8.63 -1.21 -2.74
CA PHE A 202 -7.67 -0.98 -3.82
C PHE A 202 -6.74 0.21 -3.54
N ALA A 203 -7.17 1.19 -2.72
CA ALA A 203 -6.28 2.23 -2.23
C ALA A 203 -5.44 1.72 -1.06
N SER A 204 -6.08 0.98 -0.15
CA SER A 204 -5.51 0.41 1.06
C SER A 204 -5.48 -1.12 1.01
N PRO A 205 -4.52 -1.75 0.29
CA PRO A 205 -4.46 -3.19 0.08
C PRO A 205 -4.53 -4.06 1.35
N SER A 206 -4.11 -3.54 2.51
CA SER A 206 -4.30 -4.23 3.80
C SER A 206 -5.77 -4.58 4.05
N LEU A 207 -6.73 -3.81 3.52
CA LEU A 207 -8.16 -4.00 3.72
C LEU A 207 -8.74 -5.17 2.90
N PHE A 208 -8.00 -5.76 1.97
CA PHE A 208 -8.38 -7.07 1.42
C PHE A 208 -8.40 -8.16 2.51
N PHE A 209 -7.52 -8.03 3.51
CA PHE A 209 -7.32 -9.05 4.54
C PHE A 209 -8.02 -8.75 5.86
N GLN A 210 -8.60 -7.56 6.03
CA GLN A 210 -9.22 -7.14 7.29
C GLN A 210 -10.13 -5.92 7.12
N THR A 211 -11.04 -5.72 8.06
CA THR A 211 -11.78 -4.45 8.16
C THR A 211 -10.93 -3.35 8.79
N ALA A 212 -11.20 -2.09 8.46
CA ALA A 212 -10.48 -0.94 9.01
C ALA A 212 -10.65 -0.81 10.54
N GLY A 213 -11.76 -1.30 11.09
CA GLY A 213 -12.04 -1.26 12.52
C GLY A 213 -12.18 0.16 13.09
N MET A 214 -12.69 1.07 12.27
CA MET A 214 -12.99 2.45 12.65
C MET A 214 -14.19 2.98 11.85
N VAL A 215 -14.83 4.03 12.38
CA VAL A 215 -15.84 4.78 11.64
C VAL A 215 -15.12 5.76 10.72
N THR A 216 -15.59 5.87 9.49
CA THR A 216 -15.06 6.86 8.54
C THR A 216 -15.33 8.28 9.05
N PRO A 217 -14.30 9.11 9.24
CA PRO A 217 -14.50 10.50 9.64
C PRO A 217 -15.07 11.32 8.48
N SER A 218 -15.74 12.44 8.80
CA SER A 218 -16.26 13.37 7.79
C SER A 218 -15.15 14.20 7.13
N THR A 219 -14.02 14.39 7.81
CA THR A 219 -12.85 15.13 7.30
C THR A 219 -11.56 14.37 7.55
N PHE A 220 -10.49 14.72 6.83
CA PHE A 220 -9.19 14.06 6.94
C PHE A 220 -8.45 14.37 8.26
N THR A 221 -8.72 15.54 8.87
CA THR A 221 -7.97 16.07 10.00
C THR A 221 -8.68 15.91 11.35
N GLN A 222 -10.00 15.76 11.35
CA GLN A 222 -10.78 15.63 12.58
C GLN A 222 -11.13 14.17 12.87
N ALA A 223 -11.09 13.80 14.15
CA ALA A 223 -11.64 12.53 14.61
C ALA A 223 -13.17 12.54 14.47
N ALA A 224 -13.76 11.43 14.04
CA ALA A 224 -15.19 11.23 13.86
C ALA A 224 -15.98 11.51 15.15
N ALA A 225 -15.42 11.21 16.32
CA ALA A 225 -16.03 11.52 17.61
C ALA A 225 -16.13 13.04 17.86
N VAL A 226 -15.12 13.81 17.43
CA VAL A 226 -15.11 15.28 17.55
C VAL A 226 -16.09 15.89 16.57
N SER A 227 -16.11 15.41 15.32
CA SER A 227 -17.07 15.88 14.32
C SER A 227 -18.52 15.58 14.75
N SER A 228 -18.79 14.37 15.23
CA SER A 228 -20.12 14.01 15.77
C SER A 228 -20.52 14.87 16.97
N PHE A 229 -19.56 15.25 17.83
CA PHE A 229 -19.81 16.18 18.93
C PHE A 229 -20.13 17.59 18.45
N LEU A 230 -19.38 18.12 17.47
CA LEU A 230 -19.62 19.44 16.88
C LEU A 230 -20.97 19.49 16.14
N ASP A 231 -21.31 18.45 15.37
CA ASP A 231 -22.60 18.35 14.68
C ASP A 231 -23.75 18.35 15.70
N LYS A 232 -23.62 17.58 16.78
CA LYS A 232 -24.60 17.58 17.88
C LYS A 232 -24.72 18.95 18.53
N LEU A 233 -23.62 19.65 18.81
CA LEU A 233 -23.65 21.01 19.35
C LEU A 233 -24.31 22.00 18.38
N SER A 234 -24.07 21.87 17.08
CA SER A 234 -24.67 22.73 16.06
C SER A 234 -26.18 22.49 15.88
N SER A 235 -26.64 21.25 16.13
CA SER A 235 -28.06 20.89 16.08
C SER A 235 -28.87 21.32 17.29
N VAL A 236 -28.20 21.75 18.37
CA VAL A 236 -28.83 22.26 19.58
C VAL A 236 -29.08 23.77 19.41
N THR A 237 -30.33 24.15 19.15
CA THR A 237 -30.76 25.55 19.20
C THR A 237 -30.76 26.09 20.63
N SER A 238 -30.66 27.41 20.79
CA SER A 238 -30.34 28.17 22.01
C SER A 238 -31.24 27.99 23.26
N GLU A 239 -32.13 27.00 23.31
CA GLU A 239 -33.04 26.75 24.44
C GLU A 239 -32.74 25.49 25.27
N ALA A 240 -31.69 24.72 24.95
CA ALA A 240 -31.38 23.50 25.70
C ALA A 240 -30.59 23.76 26.99
N LYS A 241 -30.96 23.05 28.08
CA LYS A 241 -30.25 23.12 29.37
C LYS A 241 -28.91 22.37 29.30
N PRO A 242 -27.86 22.81 30.01
CA PRO A 242 -26.56 22.14 30.02
C PRO A 242 -26.59 20.67 30.50
N SER A 243 -27.63 20.27 31.25
CA SER A 243 -27.89 18.87 31.62
C SER A 243 -28.25 17.97 30.42
N ASP A 244 -28.88 18.51 29.38
CA ASP A 244 -29.29 17.76 28.19
C ASP A 244 -28.07 17.49 27.28
N ILE A 245 -27.06 18.37 27.32
CA ILE A 245 -25.78 18.21 26.62
C ILE A 245 -24.97 17.04 27.18
N LEU A 246 -25.02 16.81 28.50
CA LEU A 246 -24.36 15.68 29.16
C LEU A 246 -25.01 14.33 28.80
N GLY A 247 -26.33 14.30 28.62
CA GLY A 247 -27.06 13.10 28.17
C GLY A 247 -26.75 12.66 26.72
N LEU A 248 -26.36 13.61 25.86
CA LEU A 248 -26.04 13.37 24.43
C LEU A 248 -24.67 12.71 24.18
N THR A 249 -23.81 12.67 25.21
CA THR A 249 -22.49 12.00 25.17
C THR A 249 -22.59 10.47 25.23
N GLY A 250 -23.75 9.92 25.61
CA GLY A 250 -23.98 8.47 25.80
C GLY A 250 -24.09 7.64 24.51
N GLY A 251 -24.15 8.28 23.35
CA GLY A 251 -24.24 7.62 22.04
C GLY A 251 -23.07 7.99 21.15
N SER A 252 -21.85 7.59 21.52
CA SER A 252 -20.80 7.43 20.51
C SER A 252 -21.12 6.14 19.76
N ILE A 253 -21.23 6.20 18.43
CA ILE A 253 -21.29 4.99 17.61
C ILE A 253 -20.00 4.23 17.92
N ALA A 254 -20.11 3.14 18.67
CA ALA A 254 -18.95 2.35 19.05
C ALA A 254 -18.22 1.95 17.77
N ALA A 255 -16.94 2.31 17.67
CA ALA A 255 -16.16 2.02 16.48
C ALA A 255 -16.22 0.51 16.18
N PRO A 256 -16.43 0.12 14.91
CA PRO A 256 -16.51 -1.29 14.55
C PRO A 256 -15.21 -1.99 14.93
N ARG A 257 -15.30 -3.26 15.32
CA ARG A 257 -14.10 -4.04 15.65
C ARG A 257 -13.36 -4.41 14.36
N ARG A 258 -12.04 -4.28 14.38
CA ARG A 258 -11.17 -4.81 13.33
C ARG A 258 -11.28 -6.34 13.32
N SER A 259 -11.67 -6.90 12.18
CA SER A 259 -11.88 -8.33 11.97
C SER A 259 -11.08 -8.80 10.75
N PRO A 260 -10.44 -9.97 10.81
CA PRO A 260 -9.79 -10.55 9.64
C PRO A 260 -10.83 -10.93 8.58
N LEU A 261 -10.49 -10.72 7.32
CA LEU A 261 -11.23 -11.16 6.15
C LEU A 261 -10.51 -12.34 5.51
N VAL A 262 -11.25 -13.14 4.73
CA VAL A 262 -10.70 -14.25 3.98
C VAL A 262 -10.35 -13.75 2.58
N PHE A 263 -9.06 -13.57 2.33
CA PHE A 263 -8.51 -13.21 1.02
C PHE A 263 -7.24 -14.03 0.78
N PRO A 264 -7.01 -14.57 -0.44
CA PRO A 264 -7.92 -14.55 -1.58
C PRO A 264 -9.25 -15.26 -1.29
N PRO A 265 -10.37 -14.89 -1.95
CA PRO A 265 -11.64 -15.59 -1.76
C PRO A 265 -11.48 -17.07 -2.10
N ARG A 266 -12.00 -17.99 -1.27
CA ARG A 266 -11.78 -19.44 -1.42
C ARG A 266 -12.22 -20.04 -2.76
N LYS A 267 -13.19 -19.42 -3.43
CA LYS A 267 -13.71 -19.85 -4.74
C LYS A 267 -12.98 -19.16 -5.90
N SER A 268 -12.01 -18.30 -5.61
CA SER A 268 -11.20 -17.61 -6.61
C SER A 268 -10.03 -18.48 -7.04
N THR A 269 -9.56 -18.26 -8.26
CA THR A 269 -8.32 -18.81 -8.80
C THR A 269 -7.08 -17.97 -8.44
N LEU A 270 -7.29 -16.88 -7.70
CA LEU A 270 -6.24 -16.01 -7.18
C LEU A 270 -5.39 -16.74 -6.13
N LYS A 271 -4.09 -16.55 -6.23
CA LYS A 271 -3.12 -16.87 -5.18
C LYS A 271 -2.37 -15.61 -4.82
N LEU A 272 -1.77 -15.56 -3.64
CA LEU A 272 -0.95 -14.41 -3.29
C LEU A 272 0.29 -14.31 -4.19
N PRO A 273 0.82 -13.12 -4.49
CA PRO A 273 2.09 -12.98 -5.20
C PRO A 273 3.28 -13.26 -4.25
N SER A 274 4.42 -13.68 -4.82
CA SER A 274 5.68 -13.69 -4.09
C SER A 274 6.07 -12.24 -3.85
N THR A 275 6.35 -11.87 -2.61
CA THR A 275 6.39 -10.46 -2.21
C THR A 275 7.66 -10.11 -1.46
N LEU A 276 8.29 -9.01 -1.85
CA LEU A 276 9.39 -8.36 -1.15
C LEU A 276 8.95 -6.94 -0.77
N LEU A 277 8.77 -6.67 0.52
CA LEU A 277 8.45 -5.35 1.04
C LEU A 277 9.69 -4.71 1.65
N LEU A 278 10.09 -3.55 1.16
CA LEU A 278 11.21 -2.78 1.68
C LEU A 278 10.71 -1.54 2.43
N HIS A 279 11.39 -1.18 3.50
CA HIS A 279 11.17 0.08 4.19
C HIS A 279 12.50 0.70 4.61
N ASP A 280 12.54 2.02 4.75
CA ASP A 280 13.69 2.68 5.35
C ASP A 280 13.80 2.40 6.85
N SER A 281 15.03 2.50 7.36
CA SER A 281 15.30 2.45 8.79
C SER A 281 14.57 3.61 9.49
N PRO A 282 13.85 3.35 10.60
CA PRO A 282 13.23 4.43 11.36
C PRO A 282 14.33 5.34 11.94
N PRO A 283 14.07 6.66 12.09
CA PRO A 283 15.00 7.56 12.78
C PRO A 283 15.34 6.99 14.16
N THR A 284 16.63 6.79 14.44
CA THR A 284 17.08 6.16 15.69
C THR A 284 16.74 7.07 16.88
N GLU A 285 15.68 6.76 17.64
CA GLU A 285 15.54 7.31 19.00
C GLU A 285 16.66 6.71 19.87
N PRO A 286 17.41 7.51 20.65
CA PRO A 286 18.43 6.98 21.55
C PRO A 286 17.77 6.07 22.58
N ALA A 287 18.09 4.78 22.52
CA ALA A 287 17.50 3.78 23.40
C ALA A 287 17.73 4.17 24.88
N PRO A 288 16.69 4.14 25.74
CA PRO A 288 16.90 4.28 27.16
C PRO A 288 17.72 3.08 27.65
N ARG A 289 18.89 3.37 28.24
CA ARG A 289 19.78 2.37 28.86
C ARG A 289 19.02 1.57 29.92
N ARG A 290 18.42 0.44 29.52
CA ARG A 290 17.84 -0.52 30.46
C ARG A 290 18.98 -1.32 31.09
N ARG A 291 19.25 -1.07 32.38
CA ARG A 291 20.04 -1.97 33.23
C ARG A 291 19.33 -3.33 33.30
N THR A 292 19.84 -4.33 32.58
CA THR A 292 19.33 -5.70 32.68
C THR A 292 19.97 -6.44 33.85
N LYS A 293 19.14 -6.91 34.79
CA LYS A 293 19.51 -8.02 35.68
C LYS A 293 19.38 -9.32 34.88
N ASN A 294 20.47 -10.09 34.80
CA ASN A 294 20.63 -11.29 33.97
C ASN A 294 20.07 -12.56 34.64
N THR A 295 18.74 -12.73 34.72
CA THR A 295 18.16 -13.97 35.29
C THR A 295 16.92 -14.50 34.56
N ALA A 296 16.66 -14.10 33.31
CA ALA A 296 15.52 -14.63 32.54
C ALA A 296 15.92 -15.85 31.70
N SER A 297 15.09 -16.89 31.72
CA SER A 297 15.22 -18.10 30.89
C SER A 297 15.16 -17.79 29.39
N SER A 298 15.73 -18.65 28.54
CA SER A 298 15.78 -18.48 27.08
C SER A 298 14.39 -18.28 26.47
N LEU A 299 13.40 -19.03 26.93
CA LEU A 299 12.01 -18.94 26.48
C LEU A 299 11.34 -17.62 26.88
N ALA A 300 11.67 -17.09 28.08
CA ALA A 300 11.22 -15.78 28.52
C ALA A 300 11.89 -14.64 27.73
N ARG A 301 13.17 -14.81 27.35
CA ARG A 301 13.88 -13.88 26.44
C ARG A 301 13.28 -13.89 25.03
N GLU A 302 12.86 -15.04 24.53
CA GLU A 302 12.23 -15.18 23.21
C GLU A 302 10.81 -14.60 23.19
N LEU A 303 10.00 -14.86 24.22
CA LEU A 303 8.70 -14.22 24.39
C LEU A 303 8.84 -12.70 24.62
N ALA A 304 9.86 -12.26 25.37
CA ALA A 304 10.18 -10.86 25.58
C ALA A 304 10.68 -10.17 24.30
N SER A 305 11.45 -10.86 23.44
CA SER A 305 11.91 -10.31 22.17
C SER A 305 10.77 -10.22 21.16
N ARG A 306 9.87 -11.21 21.13
CA ARG A 306 8.62 -11.18 20.33
C ARG A 306 7.70 -10.04 20.78
N THR A 307 7.52 -9.84 22.09
CA THR A 307 6.73 -8.73 22.63
C THR A 307 7.42 -7.37 22.46
N ALA A 308 8.75 -7.30 22.55
CA ALA A 308 9.53 -6.09 22.28
C ALA A 308 9.49 -5.68 20.80
N ARG A 309 9.58 -6.64 19.86
CA ARG A 309 9.36 -6.40 18.42
C ARG A 309 7.94 -5.87 18.14
N ARG A 310 6.94 -6.36 18.89
CA ARG A 310 5.56 -5.87 18.83
C ARG A 310 5.38 -4.46 19.43
N HIS A 311 6.23 -4.08 20.38
CA HIS A 311 6.25 -2.75 21.01
C HIS A 311 7.09 -1.71 20.27
N GLN A 312 7.99 -2.12 19.37
CA GLN A 312 8.90 -1.24 18.63
C GLN A 312 8.21 -0.45 17.51
N VAL A 313 7.10 -0.96 16.96
CA VAL A 313 6.33 -0.26 15.94
C VAL A 313 5.28 0.63 16.62
N ALA A 314 5.75 1.64 17.34
CA ALA A 314 4.88 2.68 17.88
C ALA A 314 4.76 3.79 16.83
N GLY A 315 3.53 4.05 16.35
CA GLY A 315 3.25 5.13 15.41
C GLY A 315 3.27 4.74 13.94
N HIS A 316 2.82 5.68 13.10
CA HIS A 316 2.72 5.50 11.66
C HIS A 316 4.09 5.70 11.00
N THR A 317 4.69 4.59 10.56
CA THR A 317 5.97 4.55 9.84
C THR A 317 5.86 3.64 8.61
N PHE A 318 6.81 3.74 7.66
CA PHE A 318 6.88 2.79 6.54
C PHE A 318 7.12 1.35 7.03
N LYS A 319 7.93 1.18 8.08
CA LYS A 319 8.08 -0.11 8.77
C LYS A 319 6.75 -0.64 9.31
N ALA A 320 5.90 0.22 9.87
CA ALA A 320 4.57 -0.19 10.33
C ALA A 320 3.67 -0.67 9.18
N GLN A 321 3.71 0.05 8.05
CA GLN A 321 2.95 -0.29 6.85
C GLN A 321 3.38 -1.65 6.29
N THR A 322 4.68 -1.85 6.06
CA THR A 322 5.23 -3.11 5.50
C THR A 322 5.01 -4.29 6.44
N THR A 323 5.25 -4.12 7.75
CA THR A 323 5.04 -5.21 8.72
C THR A 323 3.57 -5.58 8.88
N GLU A 324 2.64 -4.62 8.78
CA GLU A 324 1.20 -4.91 8.79
C GLU A 324 0.80 -5.75 7.57
N LEU A 325 1.14 -5.29 6.35
CA LEU A 325 0.76 -5.99 5.12
C LEU A 325 1.41 -7.38 5.06
N ALA A 326 2.71 -7.50 5.33
CA ALA A 326 3.38 -8.79 5.35
C ALA A 326 2.74 -9.75 6.36
N GLY A 327 2.44 -9.27 7.56
CA GLY A 327 1.76 -10.08 8.57
C GLY A 327 0.36 -10.54 8.16
N LEU A 328 -0.37 -9.73 7.37
CA LEU A 328 -1.67 -10.11 6.81
C LEU A 328 -1.52 -11.18 5.72
N MET A 329 -0.59 -10.99 4.79
CA MET A 329 -0.33 -11.94 3.69
C MET A 329 0.15 -13.29 4.22
N ARG A 330 1.09 -13.30 5.18
CA ARG A 330 1.61 -14.54 5.81
C ARG A 330 0.49 -15.33 6.49
N ARG A 331 -0.34 -14.66 7.30
CA ARG A 331 -1.53 -15.30 7.91
C ARG A 331 -2.52 -15.85 6.90
N SER A 332 -2.64 -15.21 5.73
CA SER A 332 -3.48 -15.71 4.65
C SER A 332 -2.89 -16.97 4.02
N LEU A 333 -1.58 -16.97 3.72
CA LEU A 333 -0.87 -18.14 3.18
C LEU A 333 -1.06 -19.36 4.08
N GLU A 334 -0.74 -19.21 5.37
CA GLU A 334 -0.91 -20.25 6.40
C GLU A 334 -2.34 -20.82 6.38
N LYS A 335 -3.36 -19.94 6.41
CA LYS A 335 -4.76 -20.36 6.56
C LYS A 335 -5.41 -20.93 5.30
N LEU A 336 -4.98 -20.51 4.11
CA LEU A 336 -5.69 -20.78 2.86
C LEU A 336 -4.89 -21.62 1.86
N GLU A 337 -3.61 -21.33 1.68
CA GLU A 337 -2.78 -22.00 0.67
C GLU A 337 -2.00 -23.18 1.28
N LEU A 338 -1.36 -22.97 2.42
CA LEU A 338 -0.42 -23.94 3.00
C LEU A 338 -1.12 -25.01 3.82
N LYS A 339 -2.19 -24.66 4.54
CA LYS A 339 -3.02 -25.68 5.22
C LYS A 339 -3.50 -26.77 4.26
N ALA A 340 -3.91 -26.40 3.05
CA ALA A 340 -4.30 -27.36 2.02
C ALA A 340 -3.12 -28.18 1.48
N ARG A 341 -1.88 -27.67 1.58
CA ARG A 341 -0.66 -28.36 1.15
C ARG A 341 -0.18 -29.37 2.19
N MET A 342 -0.23 -29.02 3.47
CA MET A 342 0.12 -29.89 4.60
C MET A 342 -0.75 -31.15 4.68
N GLU A 343 -1.98 -31.10 4.16
CA GLU A 343 -2.84 -32.29 4.06
C GLU A 343 -2.26 -33.38 3.14
N TRP A 344 -1.34 -33.02 2.23
CA TRP A 344 -0.74 -33.94 1.26
C TRP A 344 0.77 -34.13 1.41
N ASP A 345 1.44 -33.25 2.17
CA ASP A 345 2.89 -33.20 2.31
C ASP A 345 3.24 -33.03 3.79
N GLU A 346 3.49 -34.14 4.47
CA GLU A 346 3.75 -34.19 5.92
C GLU A 346 5.10 -33.56 6.29
N ASP A 347 6.07 -33.55 5.37
CA ASP A 347 7.41 -32.98 5.56
C ASP A 347 7.48 -31.49 5.17
N PHE A 348 6.34 -30.87 4.85
CA PHE A 348 6.28 -29.49 4.38
C PHE A 348 6.57 -28.48 5.50
N ASP A 349 7.68 -27.75 5.38
CA ASP A 349 8.01 -26.64 6.28
C ASP A 349 7.19 -25.38 5.94
N GLU A 350 6.04 -25.26 6.60
CA GLU A 350 5.14 -24.10 6.48
C GLU A 350 5.86 -22.79 6.78
N VAL A 351 6.70 -22.74 7.82
CA VAL A 351 7.33 -21.51 8.28
C VAL A 351 8.33 -21.03 7.23
N ALA A 352 9.17 -21.93 6.73
CA ALA A 352 10.14 -21.61 5.69
C ALA A 352 9.47 -21.14 4.40
N GLU A 353 8.37 -21.77 3.96
CA GLU A 353 7.67 -21.34 2.74
C GLU A 353 7.00 -19.97 2.90
N VAL A 354 6.39 -19.70 4.05
CA VAL A 354 5.79 -18.39 4.35
C VAL A 354 6.84 -17.28 4.31
N GLU A 355 8.00 -17.51 4.93
CA GLU A 355 9.10 -16.55 4.94
C GLU A 355 9.68 -16.36 3.53
N ARG A 356 9.86 -17.45 2.77
CA ARG A 356 10.30 -17.40 1.37
C ARG A 356 9.33 -16.61 0.47
N ARG A 357 8.02 -16.75 0.70
CA ARG A 357 6.98 -16.09 -0.13
C ARG A 357 6.75 -14.63 0.20
N VAL A 358 6.90 -14.20 1.46
CA VAL A 358 6.66 -12.82 1.87
C VAL A 358 7.82 -12.32 2.73
N ASN A 359 8.72 -11.56 2.12
CA ASN A 359 9.92 -11.01 2.73
C ASN A 359 9.71 -9.54 3.13
N VAL A 360 10.33 -9.14 4.25
CA VAL A 360 10.41 -7.75 4.68
C VAL A 360 11.87 -7.40 4.91
N VAL A 361 12.36 -6.37 4.23
CA VAL A 361 13.77 -5.95 4.28
C VAL A 361 13.87 -4.49 4.73
N ASP A 362 14.82 -4.23 5.62
CA ASP A 362 15.24 -2.88 5.97
C ASP A 362 16.24 -2.41 4.90
N ALA A 363 15.84 -1.38 4.14
CA ALA A 363 16.63 -0.84 3.04
C ALA A 363 17.70 0.17 3.50
N GLY A 364 17.87 0.34 4.83
CA GLY A 364 18.80 1.30 5.41
C GLY A 364 18.26 2.73 5.43
N GLU A 365 19.15 3.68 5.69
CA GLU A 365 18.84 5.11 5.60
C GLU A 365 18.99 5.56 4.14
N ASN A 366 17.91 6.08 3.56
CA ASN A 366 17.87 6.52 2.18
C ASN A 366 17.52 8.01 2.13
N GLU A 367 18.24 8.78 1.32
CA GLU A 367 17.94 10.19 1.11
C GLU A 367 16.94 10.38 -0.03
N GLY A 368 15.82 11.05 0.27
CA GLY A 368 14.82 11.42 -0.73
C GLY A 368 13.92 10.26 -1.17
N MET A 369 13.82 10.05 -2.50
CA MET A 369 12.89 9.10 -3.12
C MET A 369 13.60 8.04 -3.98
N GLU A 370 14.92 7.92 -3.84
CA GLU A 370 15.72 6.92 -4.53
C GLU A 370 16.12 5.80 -3.57
N LEU A 371 15.98 4.56 -4.03
CA LEU A 371 16.35 3.40 -3.25
C LEU A 371 17.88 3.32 -3.20
N GLY A 372 18.47 3.30 -2.01
CA GLY A 372 19.91 3.19 -1.83
C GLY A 372 20.46 1.81 -2.16
N GLU A 373 21.78 1.69 -2.14
CA GLU A 373 22.51 0.51 -2.63
C GLU A 373 22.05 -0.80 -1.98
N GLN A 374 21.89 -0.81 -0.64
CA GLN A 374 21.41 -1.98 0.10
C GLN A 374 20.02 -2.43 -0.37
N GLY A 375 19.12 -1.49 -0.58
CA GLY A 375 17.78 -1.77 -1.10
C GLY A 375 17.83 -2.27 -2.55
N GLN A 376 18.65 -1.66 -3.40
CA GLN A 376 18.83 -2.09 -4.79
C GLN A 376 19.40 -3.51 -4.87
N GLU A 377 20.34 -3.86 -3.99
CA GLU A 377 20.90 -5.21 -3.88
C GLU A 377 19.83 -6.24 -3.54
N ALA A 378 19.04 -5.97 -2.49
CA ALA A 378 17.96 -6.87 -2.09
C ALA A 378 16.92 -7.08 -3.20
N VAL A 379 16.60 -6.05 -3.97
CA VAL A 379 15.70 -6.16 -5.12
C VAL A 379 16.33 -6.98 -6.24
N ARG A 380 17.63 -6.76 -6.52
CA ARG A 380 18.35 -7.49 -7.57
C ARG A 380 18.42 -8.98 -7.27
N GLU A 381 18.89 -9.36 -6.09
CA GLU A 381 18.98 -10.76 -5.65
C GLU A 381 17.61 -11.45 -5.77
N TRP A 382 16.55 -10.76 -5.34
CA TRP A 382 15.19 -11.30 -5.41
C TRP A 382 14.70 -11.50 -6.86
N LEU A 383 15.04 -10.58 -7.77
CA LEU A 383 14.70 -10.68 -9.20
C LEU A 383 15.54 -11.74 -9.91
N GLU A 384 16.84 -11.87 -9.62
CA GLU A 384 17.74 -12.84 -10.24
C GLU A 384 17.34 -14.29 -9.92
N ASP A 385 16.87 -14.55 -8.70
CA ASP A 385 16.30 -15.85 -8.31
C ASP A 385 15.06 -16.24 -9.16
N ARG A 386 14.38 -15.25 -9.76
CA ARG A 386 13.07 -15.38 -10.40
C ARG A 386 13.06 -15.15 -11.91
N ILE A 387 14.00 -14.37 -12.42
CA ILE A 387 14.12 -14.00 -13.82
C ILE A 387 15.48 -14.48 -14.32
N ARG A 388 15.46 -15.61 -15.02
CA ARG A 388 16.64 -16.08 -15.76
C ARG A 388 16.66 -15.37 -17.11
N LEU A 389 17.66 -14.50 -17.30
CA LEU A 389 17.85 -13.70 -18.50
C LEU A 389 18.41 -14.49 -19.68
#